data_AF-A0A842RKW3-F1
#
_entry.id   AF-A0A842RKW3-F1
#
_cell.length_a   1.000
_cell.length_b   1.000
_cell.length_c   1.000
_cell.angle_alpha   90.00
_cell.angle_beta   90.00
_cell.angle_gamma   90.00
#
_symmetry.space_group_name_H-M   'P 1'
#
loop_
_entity.id
_entity.type
_entity.pdbx_description
1 polymer ?
#
loop_
_entity_poly.entity_id
_entity_poly.type
_entity_poly.pdbx_seq_one_letter_code
_entity_poly.pdbx_strand_id
1 'polypeptide(L)'
;MTERQIAPYEKFLLTTSRDPSPRTRSFVRDLTRVIPWSFHFTRGSCSLKDVADELAILGIIRAMIVHERKGNPSRATFYKLVDGELIERDYRVRIKGITLARELNRGRSVFTSESKFRVVNKCNSDFGEQLYTMLSLFFDFNKERELPRIPDLKGIAVYFSDDEEGNIILEFQQIETKEMIGPKIVISDVYLGKKGEAIRSLMKIIGLGSKSKG
;
A
#
# COMPACT_ATOMS: atom_id res chain seq x y z
N MET A 1 -9.70 3.31 -24.27
CA MET A 1 -8.85 3.63 -23.11
C MET A 1 -7.60 4.30 -23.66
N THR A 2 -7.03 5.29 -22.97
CA THR A 2 -5.88 6.06 -23.46
C THR A 2 -4.66 5.14 -23.59
N GLU A 3 -3.98 5.15 -24.73
CA GLU A 3 -2.68 4.48 -24.91
C GLU A 3 -1.66 5.11 -23.95
N ARG A 4 -1.54 4.55 -22.75
CA ARG A 4 -0.45 4.89 -21.84
C ARG A 4 0.63 3.84 -22.05
N GLN A 5 1.79 4.27 -22.54
CA GLN A 5 3.00 3.45 -22.42
C GLN A 5 3.36 3.35 -20.94
N ILE A 6 3.33 2.13 -20.43
CA ILE A 6 3.73 1.79 -19.08
C ILE A 6 5.25 1.79 -19.00
N ALA A 7 5.78 2.45 -17.98
CA ALA A 7 7.22 2.45 -17.79
C ALA A 7 7.66 1.02 -17.43
N PRO A 8 8.81 0.52 -17.93
CA PRO A 8 9.23 -0.88 -17.77
C PRO A 8 9.41 -1.33 -16.31
N TYR A 9 9.34 -0.38 -15.37
CA TYR A 9 9.43 -0.61 -13.94
C TYR A 9 8.08 -0.62 -13.22
N GLU A 10 6.95 -0.30 -13.84
CA GLU A 10 5.64 -0.36 -13.20
C GLU A 10 5.19 -1.82 -13.02
N LYS A 11 4.84 -2.19 -11.78
CA LYS A 11 4.59 -3.57 -11.32
C LYS A 11 3.25 -3.75 -10.60
N PHE A 12 2.59 -2.66 -10.22
CA PHE A 12 1.37 -2.71 -9.41
C PHE A 12 0.35 -1.69 -9.88
N LEU A 13 -0.89 -2.13 -9.97
CA LEU A 13 -2.01 -1.23 -10.18
C LEU A 13 -2.59 -0.75 -8.85
N LEU A 14 -2.72 0.56 -8.65
CA LEU A 14 -3.52 1.15 -7.57
C LEU A 14 -4.73 1.85 -8.17
N THR A 15 -5.93 1.41 -7.78
CA THR A 15 -7.16 2.01 -8.29
C THR A 15 -8.26 2.03 -7.23
N THR A 16 -9.43 2.51 -7.60
CA THR A 16 -10.61 2.61 -6.74
C THR A 16 -11.67 1.56 -7.09
N SER A 17 -12.74 1.51 -6.30
CA SER A 17 -14.02 0.96 -6.77
C SER A 17 -14.63 1.81 -7.90
N ARG A 18 -15.74 1.34 -8.51
CA ARG A 18 -16.58 2.14 -9.41
C ARG A 18 -17.05 3.42 -8.71
N ASP A 19 -17.16 4.49 -9.49
CA ASP A 19 -17.69 5.80 -9.10
C ASP A 19 -17.14 6.35 -7.77
N PRO A 20 -15.81 6.47 -7.63
CA PRO A 20 -15.20 6.92 -6.38
C PRO A 20 -15.48 8.40 -6.11
N SER A 21 -15.56 8.75 -4.84
CA SER A 21 -15.59 10.14 -4.38
C SER A 21 -14.33 10.89 -4.80
N PRO A 22 -14.39 12.23 -4.89
CA PRO A 22 -13.21 13.07 -5.13
C PRO A 22 -12.10 12.85 -4.10
N ARG A 23 -12.46 12.54 -2.84
CA ARG A 23 -11.50 12.28 -1.76
C ARG A 23 -10.78 10.95 -1.97
N THR A 24 -11.51 9.88 -2.29
CA THR A 24 -10.93 8.55 -2.58
C THR A 24 -10.04 8.58 -3.82
N ARG A 25 -10.48 9.28 -4.86
CA ARG A 25 -9.66 9.49 -6.07
C ARG A 25 -8.39 10.26 -5.76
N SER A 26 -8.47 11.33 -4.96
CA SER A 26 -7.29 12.09 -4.54
C SER A 26 -6.34 11.23 -3.72
N PHE A 27 -6.86 10.42 -2.80
CA PHE A 27 -6.07 9.52 -1.97
C PHE A 27 -5.29 8.50 -2.81
N VAL A 28 -5.93 7.81 -3.76
CA VAL A 28 -5.21 6.84 -4.61
C VAL A 28 -4.17 7.53 -5.50
N ARG A 29 -4.44 8.75 -5.99
CA ARG A 29 -3.46 9.54 -6.72
C ARG A 29 -2.26 9.93 -5.86
N ASP A 30 -2.49 10.31 -4.60
CA ASP A 30 -1.42 10.62 -3.65
C ASP A 30 -0.61 9.35 -3.32
N LEU A 31 -1.25 8.19 -3.15
CA LEU A 31 -0.55 6.90 -3.00
C LEU A 31 0.32 6.56 -4.21
N THR A 32 -0.20 6.73 -5.42
CA THR A 32 0.53 6.42 -6.67
C THR A 32 1.79 7.27 -6.82
N ARG A 33 1.83 8.46 -6.21
CA ARG A 33 3.03 9.30 -6.19
C ARG A 33 4.09 8.76 -5.25
N VAL A 34 3.71 8.14 -4.14
CA VAL A 34 4.66 7.71 -3.10
C VAL A 34 4.97 6.23 -3.09
N ILE A 35 4.23 5.41 -3.84
CA ILE A 35 4.53 4.00 -4.05
C ILE A 35 5.19 3.87 -5.42
N PRO A 36 6.52 3.68 -5.51
CA PRO A 36 7.21 3.46 -6.76
C PRO A 36 6.66 2.24 -7.48
N TRP A 37 6.87 2.19 -8.79
CA TRP A 37 6.42 1.08 -9.63
C TRP A 37 4.91 0.87 -9.61
N SER A 38 4.16 1.85 -9.13
CA SER A 38 2.72 1.80 -9.12
C SER A 38 2.14 2.77 -10.12
N PHE A 39 1.00 2.41 -10.70
CA PHE A 39 0.27 3.27 -11.61
C PHE A 39 -1.20 3.28 -11.25
N HIS A 40 -1.89 4.33 -11.71
CA HIS A 40 -3.32 4.49 -11.53
C HIS A 40 -4.00 4.64 -12.89
N PHE A 41 -5.11 3.93 -13.08
CA PHE A 41 -6.09 4.22 -14.12
C PHE A 41 -7.42 4.59 -13.47
N THR A 42 -8.15 5.48 -14.15
CA THR A 42 -9.50 5.86 -13.74
C THR A 42 -10.46 4.72 -14.08
N ARG A 43 -11.16 4.20 -13.07
CA ARG A 43 -12.15 3.14 -13.22
C ARG A 43 -13.34 3.51 -14.11
N GLY A 44 -14.00 4.63 -13.84
CA GLY A 44 -15.32 4.92 -14.43
C GLY A 44 -16.26 3.71 -14.31
N SER A 45 -16.90 3.33 -15.43
CA SER A 45 -17.79 2.17 -15.54
C SER A 45 -17.08 0.82 -15.64
N CYS A 46 -15.74 0.77 -15.72
CA CYS A 46 -14.98 -0.46 -15.91
C CYS A 46 -15.31 -1.52 -14.84
N SER A 47 -15.64 -2.71 -15.32
CA SER A 47 -15.81 -3.94 -14.55
C SER A 47 -14.47 -4.48 -14.08
N LEU A 48 -14.48 -5.41 -13.11
CA LEU A 48 -13.26 -6.09 -12.70
C LEU A 48 -12.63 -6.90 -13.85
N LYS A 49 -13.44 -7.40 -14.78
CA LYS A 49 -12.97 -8.06 -16.00
C LYS A 49 -12.19 -7.08 -16.89
N ASP A 50 -12.72 -5.88 -17.11
CA ASP A 50 -12.01 -4.86 -17.92
C ASP A 50 -10.67 -4.47 -17.27
N VAL A 51 -10.61 -4.43 -15.93
CA VAL A 51 -9.34 -4.22 -15.21
C VAL A 51 -8.39 -5.40 -15.42
N ALA A 52 -8.90 -6.64 -15.40
CA ALA A 52 -8.10 -7.83 -15.62
C ALA A 52 -7.53 -7.89 -17.04
N ASP A 53 -8.36 -7.58 -18.04
CA ASP A 53 -7.98 -7.52 -19.46
C ASP A 53 -6.86 -6.47 -19.66
N GLU A 54 -7.03 -5.27 -19.09
CA GLU A 54 -6.01 -4.21 -19.15
C GLU A 54 -4.69 -4.64 -18.48
N LEU A 55 -4.76 -5.21 -17.28
CA LEU A 55 -3.59 -5.74 -16.59
C LEU A 55 -2.85 -6.82 -17.39
N ALA A 56 -3.59 -7.69 -18.08
CA ALA A 56 -3.03 -8.75 -18.93
C ALA A 56 -2.27 -8.16 -20.11
N ILE A 57 -2.85 -7.16 -20.80
CA ILE A 57 -2.20 -6.44 -21.91
C ILE A 57 -0.89 -5.79 -21.45
N LEU A 58 -0.89 -5.26 -20.24
CA LEU A 58 0.25 -4.55 -19.66
C LEU A 58 1.31 -5.48 -19.03
N GLY A 59 1.03 -6.79 -18.93
CA GLY A 59 1.91 -7.75 -18.25
C GLY A 59 2.00 -7.55 -16.73
N ILE A 60 1.02 -6.87 -16.12
CA ILE A 60 1.00 -6.55 -14.70
C ILE A 60 0.08 -7.51 -13.97
N ILE A 61 0.56 -8.13 -12.90
CA ILE A 61 -0.16 -9.23 -12.24
C ILE A 61 -0.75 -8.88 -10.88
N ARG A 62 -0.54 -7.67 -10.36
CA ARG A 62 -0.96 -7.28 -9.00
C ARG A 62 -1.76 -5.98 -9.02
N ALA A 63 -2.87 -5.97 -8.29
CA ALA A 63 -3.70 -4.77 -8.12
C ALA A 63 -4.12 -4.56 -6.67
N MET A 64 -4.24 -3.30 -6.27
CA MET A 64 -4.86 -2.87 -5.03
C MET A 64 -6.05 -1.96 -5.38
N ILE A 65 -7.23 -2.33 -4.88
CA ILE A 65 -8.47 -1.60 -5.09
C ILE A 65 -8.91 -0.97 -3.77
N VAL A 66 -9.01 0.35 -3.76
CA VAL A 66 -9.51 1.13 -2.62
C VAL A 66 -11.02 1.33 -2.74
N HIS A 67 -11.74 0.90 -1.72
CA HIS A 67 -13.17 1.10 -1.54
C HIS A 67 -13.43 2.28 -0.61
N GLU A 68 -14.63 2.82 -0.69
CA GLU A 68 -15.08 3.91 0.15
C GLU A 68 -16.35 3.59 0.93
N ARG A 69 -16.59 4.36 1.98
CA ARG A 69 -17.82 4.37 2.76
C ARG A 69 -18.15 5.82 3.06
N LYS A 70 -19.36 6.27 2.70
CA LYS A 70 -19.81 7.66 2.90
C LYS A 70 -18.79 8.69 2.36
N GLY A 71 -18.30 8.46 1.15
CA GLY A 71 -17.34 9.34 0.46
C GLY A 71 -15.90 9.32 0.98
N ASN A 72 -15.57 8.47 1.96
CA ASN A 72 -14.22 8.36 2.53
C ASN A 72 -13.58 6.99 2.23
N PRO A 73 -12.28 6.91 1.91
CA PRO A 73 -11.55 5.65 1.83
C PRO A 73 -11.75 4.82 3.10
N SER A 74 -12.12 3.55 2.93
CA SER A 74 -12.51 2.69 4.06
C SER A 74 -11.83 1.32 4.04
N ARG A 75 -11.46 0.81 2.87
CA ARG A 75 -10.84 -0.51 2.73
C ARG A 75 -9.95 -0.58 1.51
N ALA A 76 -8.78 -1.19 1.65
CA ALA A 76 -7.97 -1.64 0.52
C ALA A 76 -8.07 -3.16 0.38
N THR A 77 -8.33 -3.63 -0.84
CA THR A 77 -8.43 -5.05 -1.18
C THR A 77 -7.41 -5.36 -2.26
N PHE A 78 -6.72 -6.49 -2.14
CA PHE A 78 -5.60 -6.84 -2.99
C PHE A 78 -6.01 -7.96 -3.93
N TYR A 79 -5.54 -7.93 -5.17
CA TYR A 79 -5.88 -8.89 -6.21
C TYR A 79 -4.62 -9.36 -6.94
N LYS A 80 -4.68 -10.57 -7.50
CA LYS A 80 -3.71 -11.07 -8.46
C LYS A 80 -4.43 -11.48 -9.74
N LEU A 81 -3.84 -11.14 -10.89
CA LEU A 81 -4.25 -11.67 -12.17
C LEU A 81 -3.83 -13.15 -12.27
N VAL A 82 -4.79 -14.04 -12.48
CA VAL A 82 -4.60 -15.47 -12.69
C VAL A 82 -5.50 -15.87 -13.85
N ASP A 83 -4.92 -16.42 -14.92
CA ASP A 83 -5.64 -16.93 -16.08
C ASP A 83 -6.67 -15.95 -16.67
N GLY A 84 -6.31 -14.65 -16.71
CA GLY A 84 -7.16 -13.58 -17.24
C GLY A 84 -8.18 -13.02 -16.25
N GLU A 85 -8.21 -13.50 -15.01
CA GLU A 85 -9.15 -13.03 -13.99
C GLU A 85 -8.45 -12.40 -12.78
N LEU A 86 -9.07 -11.34 -12.24
CA LEU A 86 -8.63 -10.77 -10.96
C LEU A 86 -9.18 -11.58 -9.80
N ILE A 87 -8.31 -12.42 -9.24
CA ILE A 87 -8.61 -13.19 -8.04
C ILE A 87 -8.27 -12.36 -6.82
N GLU A 88 -9.28 -12.08 -6.00
CA GLU A 88 -9.09 -11.41 -4.71
C GLU A 88 -8.13 -12.25 -3.86
N ARG A 89 -7.16 -11.57 -3.26
CA ARG A 89 -6.28 -12.16 -2.27
C ARG A 89 -6.99 -12.17 -0.93
N ASP A 90 -6.72 -13.21 -0.16
CA ASP A 90 -7.28 -13.43 1.17
C ASP A 90 -6.89 -12.36 2.22
N TYR A 91 -6.25 -11.25 1.83
CA TYR A 91 -5.89 -10.16 2.73
C TYR A 91 -6.57 -8.83 2.35
N ARG A 92 -7.06 -8.13 3.38
CA ARG A 92 -7.75 -6.83 3.28
C ARG A 92 -7.26 -5.91 4.39
N VAL A 93 -7.17 -4.61 4.10
CA VAL A 93 -6.78 -3.58 5.07
C VAL A 93 -7.97 -2.67 5.31
N ARG A 94 -8.34 -2.44 6.59
CA ARG A 94 -9.35 -1.47 6.97
C ARG A 94 -8.69 -0.11 7.23
N ILE A 95 -9.12 0.89 6.47
CA ILE A 95 -8.66 2.27 6.60
C ILE A 95 -9.63 2.98 7.54
N LYS A 96 -9.11 3.48 8.67
CA LYS A 96 -9.87 4.28 9.63
C LYS A 96 -9.93 5.74 9.22
N GLY A 97 -8.82 6.27 8.71
CA GLY A 97 -8.72 7.66 8.32
C GLY A 97 -7.59 7.90 7.33
N ILE A 98 -7.72 8.98 6.57
CA ILE A 98 -6.66 9.49 5.69
C ILE A 98 -6.60 11.00 5.78
N THR A 99 -5.39 11.55 5.69
CA THR A 99 -5.14 12.97 5.47
C THR A 99 -4.35 13.10 4.18
N LEU A 100 -4.90 13.84 3.21
CA LEU A 100 -4.31 13.96 1.87
C LEU A 100 -3.01 14.77 1.91
N ALA A 101 -2.11 14.57 0.95
CA ALA A 101 -0.82 15.25 0.93
C ALA A 101 -0.97 16.78 0.95
N ARG A 102 -1.95 17.29 0.19
CA ARG A 102 -2.28 18.73 0.14
C ARG A 102 -2.84 19.30 1.44
N GLU A 103 -3.46 18.45 2.27
CA GLU A 103 -4.00 18.86 3.58
C GLU A 103 -2.88 18.96 4.62
N LEU A 104 -1.76 18.28 4.37
CA LEU A 104 -0.55 18.28 5.20
C LEU A 104 0.52 19.25 4.69
N ASN A 105 0.23 20.04 3.65
CA ASN A 105 1.20 20.89 2.94
C ASN A 105 2.45 20.12 2.47
N ARG A 106 2.28 18.87 2.06
CA ARG A 106 3.39 18.01 1.63
C ARG A 106 3.67 18.19 0.13
N GLY A 107 4.96 18.16 -0.18
CA GLY A 107 5.46 18.23 -1.55
C GLY A 107 5.13 17.00 -2.39
N ARG A 108 5.57 17.04 -3.66
CA ARG A 108 5.55 15.87 -4.53
C ARG A 108 6.83 15.08 -4.33
N SER A 109 6.71 13.76 -4.31
CA SER A 109 7.83 12.84 -4.40
C SER A 109 8.51 12.94 -5.77
N VAL A 110 9.80 12.63 -5.80
CA VAL A 110 10.58 12.44 -7.02
C VAL A 110 11.19 11.05 -6.96
N PHE A 111 10.90 10.21 -7.94
CA PHE A 111 11.51 8.90 -8.08
C PHE A 111 12.04 8.66 -9.50
N THR A 112 13.11 7.89 -9.57
CA THR A 112 13.79 7.44 -10.80
C THR A 112 13.74 5.91 -10.86
N SER A 113 14.25 5.29 -11.94
CA SER A 113 14.41 3.84 -12.01
C SER A 113 15.25 3.27 -10.86
N GLU A 114 16.19 4.06 -10.34
CA GLU A 114 17.12 3.66 -9.27
C GLU A 114 16.55 3.85 -7.87
N SER A 115 15.46 4.62 -7.74
CA SER A 115 14.84 4.93 -6.45
C SER A 115 14.41 3.66 -5.74
N LYS A 116 14.79 3.55 -4.47
CA LYS A 116 14.41 2.43 -3.63
C LYS A 116 13.10 2.74 -2.90
N PHE A 117 12.24 1.73 -2.74
CA PHE A 117 11.16 1.79 -1.78
C PHE A 117 11.55 0.99 -0.55
N ARG A 118 11.40 1.59 0.64
CA ARG A 118 11.74 0.99 1.92
C ARG A 118 10.56 1.00 2.85
N VAL A 119 10.37 -0.12 3.55
CA VAL A 119 9.31 -0.28 4.55
C VAL A 119 9.98 -0.37 5.91
N VAL A 120 9.73 0.62 6.75
CA VAL A 120 10.34 0.75 8.07
C VAL A 120 9.28 0.45 9.11
N ASN A 121 9.42 -0.68 9.80
CA ASN A 121 8.50 -1.04 10.89
C ASN A 121 8.97 -0.44 12.23
N LYS A 122 8.22 0.52 12.76
CA LYS A 122 8.39 1.07 14.12
C LYS A 122 7.26 0.64 15.06
N CYS A 123 6.42 -0.31 14.64
CA CYS A 123 5.36 -0.84 15.48
C CYS A 123 5.95 -1.77 16.55
N ASN A 124 5.33 -1.74 17.72
CA ASN A 124 5.53 -2.66 18.82
C ASN A 124 4.36 -3.65 18.95
N SER A 125 3.21 -3.35 18.32
CA SER A 125 2.05 -4.22 18.38
C SER A 125 2.12 -5.40 17.42
N ASP A 126 1.53 -6.53 17.83
CA ASP A 126 1.32 -7.72 16.97
C ASP A 126 0.53 -7.37 15.71
N PHE A 127 -0.41 -6.43 15.82
CA PHE A 127 -1.19 -5.94 14.71
C PHE A 127 -0.30 -5.20 13.68
N GLY A 128 0.60 -4.34 14.15
CA GLY A 128 1.59 -3.66 13.30
C GLY A 128 2.48 -4.65 12.56
N GLU A 129 3.00 -5.68 13.25
CA GLU A 129 3.81 -6.73 12.63
C GLU A 129 3.03 -7.54 11.57
N GLN A 130 1.75 -7.84 11.84
CA GLN A 130 0.86 -8.49 10.89
C GLN A 130 0.68 -7.68 9.61
N LEU A 131 0.38 -6.39 9.75
CA LEU A 131 0.20 -5.47 8.63
C LEU A 131 1.50 -5.30 7.84
N TYR A 132 2.61 -5.09 8.54
CA TYR A 132 3.94 -4.95 7.95
C TYR A 132 4.33 -6.16 7.11
N THR A 133 4.15 -7.37 7.64
CA THR A 133 4.48 -8.60 6.92
C THR A 133 3.59 -8.79 5.70
N MET A 134 2.28 -8.53 5.82
CA MET A 134 1.36 -8.64 4.68
C MET A 134 1.74 -7.69 3.54
N LEU A 135 2.02 -6.41 3.86
CA LEU A 135 2.42 -5.45 2.83
C LEU A 135 3.79 -5.76 2.25
N SER A 136 4.74 -6.24 3.05
CA SER A 136 6.05 -6.70 2.56
C SER A 136 5.91 -7.84 1.54
N LEU A 137 5.01 -8.80 1.77
CA LEU A 137 4.72 -9.89 0.84
C LEU A 137 3.99 -9.42 -0.42
N PHE A 138 3.06 -8.48 -0.29
CA PHE A 138 2.31 -7.96 -1.44
C PHE A 138 3.21 -7.21 -2.41
N PHE A 139 4.11 -6.40 -1.87
CA PHE A 139 4.96 -5.56 -2.68
C PHE A 139 6.35 -6.16 -2.97
N ASP A 140 6.67 -7.31 -2.38
CA ASP A 140 7.96 -7.99 -2.56
C ASP A 140 9.15 -7.11 -2.11
N PHE A 141 9.01 -6.51 -0.92
CA PHE A 141 10.01 -5.60 -0.35
C PHE A 141 10.89 -6.27 0.69
N ASN A 142 12.15 -5.83 0.75
CA ASN A 142 13.05 -6.18 1.84
C ASN A 142 12.53 -5.60 3.15
N LYS A 143 12.44 -6.45 4.17
CA LYS A 143 12.06 -6.05 5.52
C LYS A 143 13.21 -5.34 6.20
N GLU A 144 13.02 -4.08 6.57
CA GLU A 144 13.97 -3.28 7.36
C GLU A 144 13.29 -2.71 8.62
N ARG A 145 14.02 -2.68 9.75
CA ARG A 145 13.58 -2.00 11.00
C ARG A 145 14.05 -0.55 11.06
N GLU A 146 15.17 -0.27 10.41
CA GLU A 146 15.76 1.06 10.29
C GLU A 146 16.18 1.28 8.84
N LEU A 147 16.21 2.54 8.40
CA LEU A 147 16.78 2.86 7.10
C LEU A 147 18.29 2.62 7.14
N PRO A 148 18.85 1.91 6.15
CA PRO A 148 20.27 1.67 6.08
C PRO A 148 21.01 2.99 5.84
N ARG A 149 22.15 3.16 6.51
CA ARG A 149 23.03 4.31 6.31
C ARG A 149 23.87 4.10 5.06
N ILE A 150 23.22 4.20 3.91
CA ILE A 150 23.86 4.14 2.59
C ILE A 150 23.98 5.58 2.08
N PRO A 151 25.21 6.09 1.86
CA PRO A 151 25.41 7.39 1.22
C PRO A 151 24.65 7.46 -0.11
N ASP A 152 24.02 8.60 -0.37
CA ASP A 152 23.28 8.88 -1.62
C ASP A 152 22.10 7.95 -1.93
N LEU A 153 21.59 7.22 -0.93
CA LEU A 153 20.38 6.43 -1.09
C LEU A 153 19.20 7.34 -1.44
N LYS A 154 18.69 7.20 -2.66
CA LYS A 154 17.50 7.91 -3.14
C LYS A 154 16.28 7.01 -3.08
N GLY A 155 15.15 7.60 -2.72
CA GLY A 155 13.88 6.90 -2.79
C GLY A 155 12.91 7.28 -1.69
N ILE A 156 12.00 6.36 -1.38
CA ILE A 156 10.88 6.62 -0.48
C ILE A 156 10.87 5.58 0.63
N ALA A 157 10.78 6.05 1.86
CA ALA A 157 10.51 5.25 3.03
C ALA A 157 9.04 5.39 3.42
N VAL A 158 8.37 4.27 3.68
CA VAL A 158 7.10 4.24 4.40
C VAL A 158 7.36 3.77 5.84
N TYR A 159 6.91 4.56 6.80
CA TYR A 159 7.02 4.26 8.22
C TYR A 159 5.69 3.74 8.74
N PHE A 160 5.77 2.68 9.54
CA PHE A 160 4.64 2.10 10.25
C PHE A 160 4.84 2.40 11.73
N SER A 161 3.86 2.98 12.41
CA SER A 161 3.92 3.26 13.84
C SER A 161 2.57 3.04 14.50
N ASP A 162 2.56 2.58 15.75
CA ASP A 162 1.34 2.53 16.55
C ASP A 162 0.88 3.95 16.94
N ASP A 163 -0.43 4.18 16.96
CA ASP A 163 -1.04 5.32 17.66
C ASP A 163 -1.52 4.91 19.06
N GLU A 164 -1.93 5.91 19.86
CA GLU A 164 -2.41 5.71 21.23
C GLU A 164 -3.72 4.90 21.30
N GLU A 165 -4.46 4.81 20.20
CA GLU A 165 -5.73 4.08 20.09
C GLU A 165 -5.54 2.65 19.52
N GLY A 166 -4.30 2.18 19.37
CA GLY A 166 -3.98 0.85 18.84
C GLY A 166 -4.17 0.69 17.33
N ASN A 167 -4.27 1.79 16.58
CA ASN A 167 -4.23 1.76 15.12
C ASN A 167 -2.79 1.90 14.62
N ILE A 168 -2.57 1.59 13.34
CA ILE A 168 -1.28 1.81 12.68
C ILE A 168 -1.35 3.04 11.79
N ILE A 169 -0.41 3.95 11.98
CA ILE A 169 -0.20 5.09 11.12
C ILE A 169 0.84 4.73 10.06
N LEU A 170 0.52 5.01 8.79
CA LEU A 170 1.49 5.00 7.69
C LEU A 170 1.80 6.43 7.25
N GLU A 171 3.09 6.75 7.19
CA GLU A 171 3.58 8.01 6.65
C GLU A 171 4.76 7.78 5.70
N PHE A 172 4.91 8.66 4.71
CA PHE A 172 5.92 8.52 3.66
C PHE A 172 6.93 9.66 3.76
N GLN A 173 8.20 9.33 3.50
CA GLN A 173 9.31 10.28 3.52
C GLN A 173 10.21 10.04 2.32
N GLN A 174 10.66 11.12 1.68
CA GLN A 174 11.74 11.05 0.70
C GLN A 174 13.06 10.83 1.45
N ILE A 175 13.80 9.77 1.13
CA ILE A 175 14.96 9.32 1.93
C ILE A 175 16.07 10.38 1.92
N GLU A 176 16.39 10.93 0.75
CA GLU A 176 17.53 11.84 0.61
C GLU A 176 17.28 13.23 1.20
N THR A 177 16.07 13.78 1.06
CA THR A 177 15.73 15.12 1.59
C THR A 177 15.17 15.05 3.01
N LYS A 178 14.75 13.87 3.47
CA LYS A 178 14.01 13.64 4.72
C LYS A 178 12.65 14.35 4.78
N GLU A 179 12.16 14.87 3.67
CA GLU A 179 10.87 15.55 3.61
C GLU A 179 9.72 14.54 3.69
N MET A 180 8.71 14.85 4.49
CA MET A 180 7.48 14.08 4.53
C MET A 180 6.65 14.35 3.29
N ILE A 181 6.18 13.29 2.65
CA ILE A 181 5.48 13.29 1.36
C ILE A 181 4.21 12.44 1.44
N GLY A 182 3.35 12.54 0.42
CA GLY A 182 2.17 11.69 0.28
C GLY A 182 1.14 11.84 1.41
N PRO A 183 0.15 10.94 1.46
CA PRO A 183 -0.90 10.99 2.46
C PRO A 183 -0.44 10.40 3.80
N LYS A 184 -1.08 10.82 4.89
CA LYS A 184 -1.08 10.06 6.16
C LYS A 184 -2.26 9.10 6.15
N ILE A 185 -2.03 7.85 6.56
CA ILE A 185 -3.03 6.79 6.57
C ILE A 185 -3.13 6.22 7.96
N VAL A 186 -4.35 6.03 8.46
CA VAL A 186 -4.62 5.36 9.73
C VAL A 186 -5.34 4.06 9.43
N ILE A 187 -4.77 2.95 9.85
CA ILE A 187 -5.22 1.59 9.59
C ILE A 187 -5.64 0.95 10.91
N SER A 188 -6.91 0.53 10.99
CA SER A 188 -7.47 -0.03 12.22
C SER A 188 -7.58 -1.54 12.24
N ASP A 189 -7.43 -2.20 11.09
CA ASP A 189 -7.46 -3.66 11.05
C ASP A 189 -6.82 -4.23 9.78
N VAL A 190 -6.36 -5.48 9.87
CA VAL A 190 -5.90 -6.30 8.77
C VAL A 190 -6.56 -7.68 8.84
N TYR A 191 -7.32 -8.01 7.80
CA TYR A 191 -7.78 -9.36 7.59
C TYR A 191 -6.74 -10.10 6.76
N LEU A 192 -6.35 -11.31 7.17
CA LEU A 192 -5.32 -12.11 6.47
C LEU A 192 -5.88 -13.41 5.85
N GLY A 193 -7.17 -13.72 6.02
CA GLY A 193 -7.81 -14.90 5.43
C GLY A 193 -7.16 -16.23 5.80
N LYS A 194 -7.48 -17.31 5.09
CA LYS A 194 -7.02 -18.67 5.44
C LYS A 194 -5.52 -18.83 5.17
N LYS A 195 -5.00 -18.25 4.08
CA LYS A 195 -3.55 -18.22 3.82
C LYS A 195 -2.78 -17.34 4.81
N GLY A 196 -3.46 -16.43 5.50
CA GLY A 196 -2.93 -15.64 6.61
C GLY A 196 -2.69 -16.41 7.88
N GLU A 197 -3.30 -17.60 8.05
CA GLU A 197 -2.95 -18.49 9.16
C GLU A 197 -1.50 -18.94 9.08
N ALA A 198 -0.94 -19.07 7.88
CA ALA A 198 0.49 -19.33 7.70
C ALA A 198 1.33 -18.13 8.17
N ILE A 199 0.91 -16.90 7.88
CA ILE A 199 1.59 -15.68 8.38
C ILE A 199 1.50 -15.60 9.91
N ARG A 200 0.30 -15.81 10.48
CA ARG A 200 0.08 -15.82 11.93
C ARG A 200 0.87 -16.95 12.61
N SER A 201 0.93 -18.13 12.00
CA SER A 201 1.70 -19.28 12.49
C SER A 201 3.19 -19.02 12.42
N LEU A 202 3.69 -18.47 11.31
CA LEU A 202 5.09 -18.07 11.16
C LEU A 202 5.49 -17.03 12.21
N MET A 203 4.65 -16.03 12.44
CA MET A 203 4.84 -15.00 13.49
C MET A 203 4.93 -15.62 14.88
N LYS A 204 4.01 -16.52 15.23
CA LYS A 204 4.05 -17.25 16.50
C LYS A 204 5.33 -18.08 16.67
N ILE A 205 5.82 -18.72 15.60
CA ILE A 205 7.03 -19.54 15.62
C ILE A 205 8.29 -18.68 15.84
N ILE A 206 8.36 -17.48 15.26
CA ILE A 206 9.51 -16.57 15.40
C ILE A 206 9.43 -15.66 16.64
N GLY A 207 8.48 -15.89 17.56
CA GLY A 207 8.34 -15.14 18.81
C GLY A 207 7.83 -13.70 18.65
N LEU A 208 7.39 -13.30 17.45
CA LEU A 208 6.67 -12.05 17.20
C LEU A 208 5.17 -12.35 17.36
N GLY A 209 4.61 -12.06 18.53
CA GLY A 209 3.23 -12.48 18.86
C GLY A 209 2.99 -12.92 20.30
N SER A 210 3.96 -12.73 21.21
CA SER A 210 3.80 -13.12 22.61
C SER A 210 3.97 -11.94 23.59
N LYS A 211 2.81 -11.54 24.15
CA LYS A 211 2.54 -10.71 25.36
C LYS A 211 2.63 -9.19 25.14
N SER A 212 1.63 -8.39 25.52
CA SER A 212 0.94 -8.38 26.82
C SER A 212 -0.56 -8.05 26.72
N LYS A 213 -1.41 -8.92 27.28
CA LYS A 213 -2.58 -8.46 28.03
C LYS A 213 -2.03 -7.92 29.35
N GLY A 214 -2.09 -6.61 29.54
CA GLY A 214 -1.84 -5.89 30.77
C GLY A 214 -2.65 -4.62 30.70
#